data_AF-A0A1Z3N7Z7-F1
#
_entry.id   AF-A0A1Z3N7Z7-F1
#
_cell.length_a   1.000
_cell.length_b   1.000
_cell.length_c   1.000
_cell.angle_alpha   90.00
_cell.angle_beta   90.00
_cell.angle_gamma   90.00
#
_symmetry.space_group_name_H-M   'P 1'
#
loop_
_entity.id
_entity.type
_entity.pdbx_description
1 polymer ?
#
loop_
_entity_poly.entity_id
_entity_poly.type
_entity_poly.pdbx_seq_one_letter_code
_entity_poly.pdbx_strand_id
1 'polypeptide(L)'
;MTAMSVPVESKVKYLRRRAAELESLLAMGEGVELFELGKKVGHQVKGNAATFEFAELAESGKKLESAALSENAKAVLEAARELMQQVTALLQQYS
;
A
#
# COMPACT_ATOMS: atom_id res chain seq x y z
N MET A 1 -26.85 -15.30 -5.98
CA MET A 1 -26.44 -14.01 -5.38
C MET A 1 -25.47 -13.36 -6.35
N THR A 2 -25.87 -12.26 -6.97
CA THR A 2 -25.02 -11.48 -7.88
C THR A 2 -23.86 -10.90 -7.07
N ALA A 3 -22.63 -11.29 -7.38
CA ALA A 3 -21.46 -10.65 -6.81
C ALA A 3 -21.51 -9.17 -7.20
N MET A 4 -21.74 -8.28 -6.23
CA MET A 4 -21.56 -6.85 -6.45
C MET A 4 -20.06 -6.60 -6.57
N SER A 5 -19.55 -6.57 -7.80
CA SER A 5 -18.17 -6.17 -8.08
C SER A 5 -17.94 -4.73 -7.64
N VAL A 6 -16.78 -4.43 -7.07
CA VAL A 6 -16.46 -3.06 -6.67
C VAL A 6 -16.38 -2.15 -7.90
N PRO A 7 -17.07 -0.99 -7.91
CA PRO A 7 -17.01 -0.06 -9.04
C PRO A 7 -15.57 0.36 -9.36
N VAL A 8 -15.24 0.46 -10.65
CA VAL A 8 -13.88 0.82 -11.12
C VAL A 8 -13.39 2.14 -10.50
N GLU A 9 -14.26 3.14 -10.40
CA GLU A 9 -13.91 4.42 -9.76
C GLU A 9 -13.47 4.26 -8.31
N SER A 10 -14.11 3.35 -7.56
CA SER A 10 -13.73 3.06 -6.16
C SER A 10 -12.37 2.37 -6.09
N LYS A 11 -12.07 1.49 -7.04
CA LYS A 11 -10.75 0.85 -7.16
C LYS A 11 -9.65 1.87 -7.47
N VAL A 12 -9.88 2.74 -8.46
CA VAL A 12 -8.94 3.82 -8.81
C VAL A 12 -8.72 4.76 -7.64
N LYS A 13 -9.78 5.14 -6.92
CA LYS A 13 -9.67 5.99 -5.72
C LYS A 13 -8.84 5.33 -4.62
N TYR A 14 -9.03 4.03 -4.39
CA TYR A 14 -8.23 3.26 -3.45
C TYR A 14 -6.75 3.28 -3.85
N LEU A 15 -6.42 2.92 -5.10
CA LEU A 15 -5.05 2.85 -5.57
C LEU A 15 -4.35 4.21 -5.55
N ARG A 16 -5.00 5.29 -5.99
CA ARG A 16 -4.44 6.66 -5.94
C ARG A 16 -4.11 7.08 -4.51
N ARG A 17 -4.99 6.76 -3.55
CA ARG A 17 -4.72 7.03 -2.14
C ARG A 17 -3.49 6.29 -1.63
N ARG A 18 -3.35 5.00 -1.98
CA ARG A 18 -2.19 4.19 -1.61
C ARG A 18 -0.90 4.74 -2.23
N ALA A 19 -0.94 5.15 -3.50
CA ALA A 19 0.20 5.76 -4.17
C ALA A 19 0.68 7.04 -3.44
N ALA A 20 -0.24 7.97 -3.12
CA ALA A 20 0.12 9.21 -2.42
C ALA A 20 0.70 8.98 -1.02
N GLU A 21 0.17 8.01 -0.28
CA GLU A 21 0.71 7.62 1.03
C GLU A 21 2.11 6.99 0.91
N LEU A 22 2.36 6.20 -0.13
CA LEU A 22 3.67 5.59 -0.41
C LEU A 22 4.70 6.63 -0.88
N GLU A 23 4.31 7.59 -1.71
CA GLU A 23 5.16 8.73 -2.09
C GLU A 23 5.61 9.51 -0.85
N SER A 24 4.67 9.79 0.06
CA SER A 24 4.97 10.47 1.33
C SER A 24 5.99 9.69 2.16
N LEU A 25 5.79 8.37 2.27
CA LEU A 25 6.66 7.48 3.02
C LEU A 25 8.06 7.39 2.40
N LEU A 26 8.16 7.32 1.07
CA LEU A 26 9.43 7.29 0.35
C LEU A 26 10.21 8.61 0.44
N ALA A 27 9.53 9.73 0.67
CA ALA A 27 10.15 11.05 0.85
C ALA A 27 10.72 11.28 2.27
N MET A 28 10.29 10.50 3.28
CA MET A 28 10.71 10.69 4.69
C MET A 28 12.16 10.25 4.96
N GLY A 29 12.67 9.24 4.24
CA GLY A 29 14.03 8.72 4.42
C GLY A 29 14.22 7.92 5.71
N GLU A 30 14.23 8.58 6.87
CA GLU A 30 14.46 7.99 8.20
C GLU A 30 13.62 8.69 9.28
N GLY A 31 13.58 8.12 10.49
CA GLY A 31 12.95 8.72 11.66
C GLY A 31 11.65 8.05 12.11
N VAL A 32 11.16 8.44 13.29
CA VAL A 32 9.99 7.80 13.93
C VAL A 32 8.73 7.90 13.08
N GLU A 33 8.54 9.02 12.38
CA GLU A 33 7.38 9.25 11.51
C GLU A 33 7.31 8.26 10.34
N LEU A 34 8.46 7.81 9.81
CA LEU A 34 8.55 6.78 8.78
C LEU A 34 7.92 5.47 9.27
N PHE A 35 8.23 5.07 10.51
CA PHE A 35 7.73 3.83 11.09
C PHE A 35 6.24 3.94 11.44
N GLU A 36 5.80 5.06 12.00
CA GLU A 36 4.37 5.27 12.29
C GLU A 36 3.53 5.25 11.01
N LEU A 37 3.97 5.95 9.98
CA LEU A 37 3.27 5.94 8.70
C LEU A 37 3.35 4.57 8.02
N GLY A 38 4.50 3.90 8.04
CA GLY A 38 4.68 2.57 7.47
C GLY A 38 3.77 1.51 8.10
N LYS A 39 3.63 1.52 9.43
CA LYS A 39 2.67 0.66 10.15
C LYS A 39 1.24 0.92 9.66
N LYS A 40 0.84 2.20 9.61
CA LYS A 40 -0.50 2.60 9.20
C LYS A 40 -0.82 2.20 7.76
N VAL A 41 0.08 2.49 6.82
CA VAL A 41 -0.11 2.18 5.39
C VAL A 41 -0.14 0.67 5.18
N GLY A 42 0.84 -0.06 5.73
CA GLY A 42 0.90 -1.51 5.64
C GLY A 42 -0.35 -2.20 6.19
N HIS A 43 -0.80 -1.78 7.38
CA HIS A 43 -2.04 -2.27 7.98
C HIS A 43 -3.27 -2.06 7.08
N GLN A 44 -3.43 -0.83 6.55
CA GLN A 44 -4.58 -0.49 5.72
C GLN A 44 -4.55 -1.21 4.36
N VAL A 45 -3.38 -1.42 3.77
CA VAL A 45 -3.25 -2.17 2.51
C VAL A 45 -3.59 -3.63 2.76
N LYS A 46 -2.93 -4.26 3.73
CA LYS A 46 -3.17 -5.65 4.15
C LYS A 46 -4.66 -5.93 4.40
N GLY A 47 -5.36 -5.03 5.13
CA GLY A 47 -6.77 -5.21 5.48
C GLY A 47 -7.76 -4.89 4.35
N ASN A 48 -7.49 -3.87 3.53
CA ASN A 48 -8.49 -3.38 2.59
C ASN A 48 -8.29 -3.90 1.17
N ALA A 49 -7.11 -4.41 0.79
CA ALA A 49 -6.81 -4.72 -0.60
C ALA A 49 -7.78 -5.76 -1.20
N ALA A 50 -8.11 -6.81 -0.45
CA ALA A 50 -9.09 -7.82 -0.88
C ALA A 50 -10.49 -7.22 -1.11
N THR A 51 -10.91 -6.25 -0.29
CA THR A 51 -12.19 -5.53 -0.48
C THR A 51 -12.25 -4.84 -1.83
N PHE A 52 -11.12 -4.31 -2.33
CA PHE A 52 -11.03 -3.64 -3.63
C PHE A 52 -10.62 -4.58 -4.78
N GLU A 53 -10.62 -5.90 -4.54
CA GLU A 53 -10.24 -6.94 -5.51
C GLU A 53 -8.74 -6.93 -5.88
N PHE A 54 -7.89 -6.49 -4.96
CA PHE A 54 -6.42 -6.43 -5.11
C PHE A 54 -5.70 -7.32 -4.09
N ALA A 55 -6.16 -8.56 -3.91
CA ALA A 55 -5.64 -9.46 -2.88
C ALA A 55 -4.10 -9.65 -2.96
N GLU A 56 -3.52 -9.52 -4.15
CA GLU A 56 -2.09 -9.55 -4.41
C GLU A 56 -1.30 -8.46 -3.65
N LEU A 57 -1.91 -7.32 -3.32
CA LEU A 57 -1.25 -6.25 -2.57
C LEU A 57 -1.14 -6.55 -1.07
N ALA A 58 -1.90 -7.52 -0.55
CA ALA A 58 -1.99 -7.78 0.88
C ALA A 58 -0.66 -8.25 1.48
N GLU A 59 0.09 -9.10 0.75
CA GLU A 59 1.41 -9.58 1.20
C GLU A 59 2.44 -8.44 1.22
N SER A 60 2.44 -7.56 0.22
CA SER A 60 3.29 -6.37 0.20
C SER A 60 2.95 -5.40 1.34
N GLY A 61 1.65 -5.22 1.65
CA GLY A 61 1.20 -4.45 2.82
C GLY A 61 1.70 -5.05 4.14
N LYS A 62 1.64 -6.37 4.29
CA LYS A 62 2.16 -7.09 5.46
C LYS A 62 3.68 -6.95 5.60
N LYS A 63 4.44 -7.03 4.51
CA LYS A 63 5.89 -6.79 4.51
C LYS A 63 6.22 -5.38 5.01
N LEU A 64 5.52 -4.36 4.48
CA LEU A 64 5.70 -2.97 4.89
C LEU A 64 5.41 -2.76 6.38
N GLU A 65 4.27 -3.27 6.87
CA GLU A 65 3.90 -3.18 8.29
C GLU A 65 4.95 -3.86 9.18
N SER A 66 5.43 -5.05 8.79
CA SER A 66 6.43 -5.81 9.55
C SER A 66 7.79 -5.10 9.60
N ALA A 67 8.22 -4.51 8.50
CA ALA A 67 9.45 -3.72 8.44
C ALA A 67 9.36 -2.48 9.35
N ALA A 68 8.19 -1.82 9.36
CA ALA A 68 7.95 -0.64 10.18
C ALA A 68 7.86 -0.98 11.68
N LEU A 69 7.25 -2.11 12.04
CA LEU A 69 7.24 -2.64 13.41
C LEU A 69 8.64 -3.01 13.92
N SER A 70 9.54 -3.38 13.01
CA SER A 70 10.93 -3.72 13.33
C SER A 70 11.87 -2.52 13.29
N GLU A 71 11.34 -1.30 13.10
CA GLU A 71 12.08 -0.04 13.02
C GLU A 71 13.27 -0.08 12.03
N ASN A 72 13.13 -0.86 10.95
CA ASN A 72 14.16 -1.00 9.94
C ASN A 72 13.87 -0.08 8.75
N ALA A 73 14.43 1.13 8.76
CA ALA A 73 14.17 2.16 7.74
C ALA A 73 14.45 1.66 6.32
N LYS A 74 15.57 0.95 6.12
CA LYS A 74 15.92 0.37 4.82
C LYS A 74 14.85 -0.61 4.35
N ALA A 75 14.43 -1.55 5.20
CA ALA A 75 13.41 -2.53 4.85
C ALA A 75 12.04 -1.87 4.60
N VAL A 76 11.70 -0.80 5.32
CA VAL A 76 10.48 -0.02 5.09
C VAL A 76 10.50 0.60 3.70
N LEU A 77 11.59 1.27 3.32
CA LEU A 77 11.72 1.90 2.02
C LEU A 77 11.73 0.88 0.88
N GLU A 78 12.39 -0.28 1.07
CA GLU A 78 12.37 -1.37 0.09
C GLU A 78 10.96 -1.93 -0.11
N ALA A 79 10.25 -2.25 0.98
CA ALA A 79 8.87 -2.74 0.92
C ALA A 79 7.91 -1.69 0.32
N ALA A 80 8.09 -0.41 0.65
CA ALA A 80 7.30 0.67 0.09
C ALA A 80 7.52 0.84 -1.42
N ARG A 81 8.75 0.68 -1.92
CA ARG A 81 9.04 0.70 -3.36
C ARG A 81 8.40 -0.49 -4.09
N GLU A 82 8.51 -1.69 -3.54
CA GLU A 82 7.87 -2.89 -4.10
C GLU A 82 6.35 -2.68 -4.21
N LEU A 83 5.73 -2.21 -3.13
CA LEU A 83 4.29 -1.95 -3.11
C LEU A 83 3.88 -0.82 -4.06
N MET A 84 4.66 0.26 -4.14
CA MET A 84 4.41 1.37 -5.06
C MET A 84 4.41 0.90 -6.51
N GLN A 85 5.37 0.06 -6.91
CA GLN A 85 5.42 -0.51 -8.26
C GLN A 85 4.14 -1.29 -8.61
N GLN A 86 3.65 -2.12 -7.68
CA GLN A 86 2.41 -2.88 -7.86
C GLN A 86 1.19 -1.96 -7.97
N VAL A 87 1.08 -0.97 -7.08
CA VAL A 87 -0.01 0.01 -7.09
C VAL A 87 -0.03 0.83 -8.39
N THR A 88 1.13 1.29 -8.87
CA THR A 88 1.24 2.02 -10.13
C THR A 88 0.88 1.14 -11.34
N ALA A 89 1.33 -0.12 -11.36
CA ALA A 89 0.97 -1.06 -12.42
C ALA A 89 -0.54 -1.31 -12.47
N LEU A 90 -1.19 -1.49 -11.32
CA LEU A 90 -2.65 -1.60 -11.25
C LEU A 90 -3.34 -0.30 -11.69
N LEU A 91 -2.86 0.87 -11.27
CA LEU A 91 -3.43 2.15 -11.72
C LEU A 91 -3.43 2.28 -13.25
N GLN A 92 -2.35 1.88 -13.91
CA GLN A 92 -2.25 1.90 -15.36
C GLN A 92 -3.25 0.95 -16.04
N GLN A 93 -3.60 -0.17 -15.40
CA GLN A 93 -4.62 -1.10 -15.93
C GLN A 93 -6.05 -0.56 -15.86
N TYR A 94 -6.32 0.39 -14.94
CA TYR A 94 -7.63 1.01 -14.76
C TYR A 94 -7.69 2.47 -15.24
N SER A 95 -6.65 2.94 -15.95
CA SER A 95 -6.58 4.30 -16.52
C SER A 95 -6.99 4.34 -18.00
#